data_AF-A0A6M5FFX3-F1
#
_entry.id   AF-A0A6M5FFX3-F1
#
_cell.length_a   1.000
_cell.length_b   1.000
_cell.length_c   1.000
_cell.angle_alpha   90.00
_cell.angle_beta   90.00
_cell.angle_gamma   90.00
#
_symmetry.space_group_name_H-M   'P 1'
#
loop_
_entity.id
_entity.type
_entity.pdbx_description
1 polymer ?
#
loop_
_entity_poly.entity_id
_entity_poly.type
_entity_poly.pdbx_seq_one_letter_code
_entity_poly.pdbx_strand_id
1 'polypeptide(L)'
;MQDTKTIQLPSGGEAVLRTAITNRTRKEFAKAKDDVDLAIELGIKSVLVRYKDADGPEAAYEALMDSTSGEDFNVISESLQEILDPKSSPKG
;
A
#
# COMPACT_ATOMS: atom_id res chain seq x y z
N MET A 1 1.92 7.23 17.84
CA MET A 1 2.03 7.94 16.55
C MET A 1 1.82 6.88 15.49
N GLN A 2 0.90 7.05 14.54
CA GLN A 2 0.78 6.10 13.44
C GLN A 2 1.98 6.34 12.53
N ASP A 3 2.85 5.34 12.37
CA ASP A 3 3.96 5.43 11.43
C ASP A 3 3.39 5.38 10.01
N THR A 4 3.23 6.56 9.42
CA THR A 4 2.72 6.75 8.05
C THR A 4 3.72 7.54 7.22
N LYS A 5 3.88 7.16 5.95
CA LYS A 5 4.66 7.85 4.91
C LYS A 5 3.70 8.49 3.93
N THR A 6 3.87 9.79 3.69
CA THR A 6 3.16 10.50 2.63
C THR A 6 4.03 10.51 1.38
N ILE A 7 3.45 10.18 0.23
CA ILE A 7 4.10 10.27 -1.08
C ILE A 7 3.34 11.27 -1.96
N GLN A 8 4.09 12.05 -2.73
CA GLN A 8 3.52 12.93 -3.76
C GLN A 8 3.34 12.12 -5.05
N LEU A 9 2.14 12.17 -5.62
CA LEU A 9 1.78 11.37 -6.77
C LEU A 9 2.17 12.08 -8.08
N PRO A 10 2.70 11.36 -9.08
CA PRO A 10 3.00 11.91 -10.41
C PRO A 10 1.78 12.55 -11.09
N SER A 11 0.60 11.96 -10.92
CA SER A 11 -0.64 12.53 -11.49
C SER A 11 -1.21 13.73 -10.71
N GLY A 12 -0.56 14.10 -9.60
CA GLY A 12 -1.00 15.15 -8.69
C GLY A 12 -1.75 14.62 -7.47
N GLY A 13 -1.63 15.35 -6.36
CA GLY A 13 -2.15 14.95 -5.05
C GLY A 13 -1.15 14.09 -4.25
N GLU A 14 -1.64 13.53 -3.15
CA GLU A 14 -0.83 12.74 -2.23
C GLU A 14 -1.46 11.37 -1.95
N ALA A 15 -0.63 10.39 -1.63
CA ALA A 15 -1.08 9.15 -1.02
C ALA A 15 -0.40 8.98 0.33
N VAL A 16 -1.13 8.39 1.28
CA VAL A 16 -0.65 8.13 2.64
C VAL A 16 -0.60 6.63 2.84
N LEU A 17 0.55 6.12 3.23
CA LEU A 17 0.83 4.70 3.42
C LEU A 17 1.25 4.45 4.87
N ARG A 18 0.74 3.40 5.50
CA ARG A 18 1.23 2.89 6.80
C ARG A 18 2.55 2.19 6.61
N THR A 19 3.59 2.67 7.29
CA THR A 19 4.90 1.99 7.30
C THR A 19 4.96 0.88 8.34
N ALA A 20 4.07 0.90 9.34
CA ALA A 20 3.93 -0.17 10.31
C ALA A 20 2.88 -1.21 9.85
N ILE A 21 3.35 -2.42 9.55
CA ILE A 21 2.49 -3.59 9.29
C ILE A 21 2.47 -4.54 10.49
N THR A 22 1.29 -5.05 10.81
CA THR A 22 1.09 -5.95 11.95
C THR A 22 1.46 -7.39 11.59
N ASN A 23 1.74 -8.22 12.61
CA ASN A 23 1.88 -9.66 12.42
C ASN A 23 0.62 -10.31 11.84
N ARG A 24 -0.55 -9.70 12.04
CA ARG A 24 -1.81 -10.13 11.42
C ARG A 24 -1.76 -9.92 9.90
N THR A 25 -1.38 -8.72 9.45
CA THR A 25 -1.21 -8.40 8.03
C THR A 25 -0.25 -9.39 7.35
N ARG A 26 0.92 -9.63 7.95
CA ARG A 26 1.90 -10.60 7.40
C ARG A 26 1.34 -12.02 7.26
N LYS A 27 0.51 -12.47 8.22
CA LYS A 27 -0.15 -13.78 8.16
C LYS A 27 -1.21 -13.85 7.07
N GLU A 28 -2.00 -12.79 6.89
CA GLU A 28 -3.02 -12.73 5.83
C GLU A 28 -2.36 -12.77 4.45
N PHE A 29 -1.28 -12.01 4.26
CA PHE A 29 -0.46 -12.07 3.06
C PHE A 29 0.12 -13.45 2.77
N ALA A 30 0.65 -14.12 3.80
CA ALA A 30 1.21 -15.46 3.63
C ALA A 30 0.15 -16.49 3.18
N LYS A 31 -1.12 -16.29 3.54
CA LYS A 31 -2.24 -17.12 3.06
C LYS A 31 -2.61 -16.80 1.61
N ALA A 32 -2.46 -15.55 1.20
CA ALA A 32 -2.71 -15.10 -0.16
C ALA A 32 -1.51 -15.34 -1.12
N LYS A 33 -0.44 -16.03 -0.69
CA LYS A 33 0.78 -16.17 -1.52
C LYS A 33 0.52 -16.81 -2.91
N ASP A 34 -0.49 -17.68 -2.99
CA ASP A 34 -0.81 -18.45 -4.19
C ASP A 34 -1.86 -17.72 -5.07
N ASP A 35 -2.37 -16.58 -4.60
CA ASP A 35 -3.35 -15.72 -5.28
C ASP A 35 -2.80 -14.29 -5.37
N VAL A 36 -2.22 -13.96 -6.53
CA VAL A 36 -1.52 -12.70 -6.76
C VAL A 36 -2.47 -11.51 -6.63
N ASP A 37 -3.69 -11.63 -7.15
CA ASP A 37 -4.69 -10.56 -7.11
C ASP A 37 -5.12 -10.28 -5.67
N LEU A 38 -5.38 -11.34 -4.89
CA LEU A 38 -5.73 -11.23 -3.48
C LEU A 38 -4.58 -10.64 -2.65
N ALA A 39 -3.33 -11.03 -2.94
CA ALA A 39 -2.17 -10.49 -2.24
C ALA A 39 -1.99 -8.98 -2.49
N ILE A 40 -2.20 -8.52 -3.73
CA ILE A 40 -2.16 -7.10 -4.09
C ILE A 40 -3.27 -6.34 -3.37
N GLU A 41 -4.51 -6.83 -3.42
CA GLU A 41 -5.65 -6.21 -2.74
C GLU A 41 -5.40 -6.07 -1.24
N LEU A 42 -5.04 -7.16 -0.56
CA LEU A 42 -4.77 -7.16 0.87
C LEU A 42 -3.62 -6.22 1.24
N GLY A 43 -2.63 -6.09 0.35
CA GLY A 43 -1.51 -5.20 0.55
C GLY A 43 -1.86 -3.75 0.50
N ILE A 44 -2.49 -3.36 -0.59
CA ILE A 44 -2.95 -2.00 -0.77
C ILE A 44 -3.89 -1.64 0.38
N LYS A 45 -4.92 -2.45 0.69
CA LYS A 45 -5.85 -2.15 1.80
C LYS A 45 -5.19 -2.15 3.18
N SER A 46 -4.12 -2.90 3.40
CA SER A 46 -3.44 -2.90 4.70
C SER A 46 -2.59 -1.65 4.92
N VAL A 47 -1.97 -1.15 3.86
CA VAL A 47 -0.96 -0.09 3.94
C VAL A 47 -1.51 1.24 3.45
N LEU A 48 -2.19 1.29 2.31
CA LEU A 48 -2.80 2.50 1.78
C LEU A 48 -3.90 3.01 2.73
N VAL A 49 -3.71 4.22 3.23
CA VAL A 49 -4.65 4.92 4.12
C VAL A 49 -5.48 5.92 3.34
N ARG A 50 -4.84 6.59 2.39
CA ARG A 50 -5.45 7.64 1.58
C ARG A 50 -4.82 7.64 0.20
N TYR A 51 -5.64 7.89 -0.82
CA TYR A 51 -5.21 8.16 -2.19
C TYR A 51 -5.97 9.39 -2.69
N LYS A 52 -5.24 10.49 -2.94
CA LYS A 52 -5.82 11.78 -3.35
C LYS A 52 -6.89 12.25 -2.37
N ASP A 53 -8.14 12.35 -2.81
CA ASP A 53 -9.28 12.79 -2.00
C ASP A 53 -10.04 11.63 -1.33
N ALA A 54 -9.62 10.37 -1.57
CA ALA A 54 -10.21 9.20 -0.97
C ALA A 54 -9.52 8.83 0.35
N ASP A 55 -10.20 9.12 1.46
CA ASP A 55 -9.76 8.79 2.80
C ASP A 55 -10.33 7.44 3.27
N GLY A 56 -9.46 6.59 3.79
CA GLY A 56 -9.80 5.26 4.30
C GLY A 56 -9.28 4.14 3.37
N PRO A 57 -8.93 2.96 3.92
CA PRO A 57 -8.24 1.95 3.13
C PRO A 57 -9.06 1.36 1.97
N GLU A 58 -10.35 1.09 2.19
CA GLU A 58 -11.26 0.69 1.11
C GLU A 58 -11.42 1.78 0.05
N ALA A 59 -11.77 3.00 0.45
CA ALA A 59 -12.00 4.09 -0.50
C ALA A 59 -10.74 4.43 -1.31
N ALA A 60 -9.57 4.44 -0.66
CA ALA A 60 -8.30 4.68 -1.31
C ALA A 60 -7.92 3.56 -2.29
N TYR A 61 -8.20 2.29 -1.94
CA TYR A 61 -8.03 1.16 -2.85
C TYR A 61 -8.94 1.28 -4.06
N GLU A 62 -10.24 1.51 -3.86
CA GLU A 62 -11.21 1.65 -4.95
C GLU A 62 -10.83 2.81 -5.88
N ALA A 63 -10.47 3.97 -5.31
CA ALA A 63 -10.03 5.13 -6.09
C ALA A 63 -8.71 4.88 -6.84
N LEU A 64 -7.79 4.08 -6.29
CA LEU A 64 -6.57 3.68 -6.99
C LEU A 64 -6.87 2.71 -8.14
N MET A 65 -7.78 1.76 -7.94
CA MET A 65 -8.15 0.78 -8.97
C MET A 65 -9.00 1.39 -10.09
N ASP A 66 -9.80 2.42 -9.79
CA ASP A 66 -10.56 3.20 -10.78
C ASP A 66 -9.66 4.22 -11.52
N SER A 67 -8.51 4.56 -10.94
CA SER A 67 -7.57 5.51 -11.54
C SER A 67 -6.97 4.97 -12.82
N THR A 68 -6.93 5.80 -13.87
CA THR A 68 -6.23 5.48 -15.12
C THR A 68 -4.72 5.78 -15.04
N SER A 69 -4.21 6.20 -13.87
CA SER A 69 -2.79 6.50 -13.69
C SER A 69 -1.99 5.25 -13.28
N GLY A 70 -1.37 4.61 -14.27
CA GLY A 70 -0.45 3.50 -14.01
C GLY A 70 0.82 3.91 -13.27
N GLU A 71 1.24 5.18 -13.40
CA GLU A 71 2.42 5.71 -12.69
C GLU A 71 2.18 5.81 -11.18
N ASP A 72 1.01 6.32 -10.77
CA ASP A 72 0.62 6.35 -9.36
C ASP A 72 0.59 4.94 -8.76
N PHE A 73 -0.01 3.99 -9.50
CA PHE A 73 -0.08 2.60 -9.09
C PHE A 73 1.31 1.98 -8.91
N ASN A 74 2.24 2.27 -9.81
CA ASN A 74 3.61 1.78 -9.72
C ASN A 74 4.32 2.33 -8.47
N VAL A 75 4.26 3.64 -8.21
CA VAL A 75 4.92 4.25 -7.03
C VAL A 75 4.36 3.71 -5.72
N ILE A 76 3.03 3.52 -5.65
CA ILE A 76 2.35 2.94 -4.50
C ILE A 76 2.77 1.47 -4.32
N SER A 77 2.80 0.70 -5.42
CA SER A 77 3.20 -0.71 -5.42
C SER A 77 4.66 -0.92 -5.01
N GLU A 78 5.58 -0.06 -5.46
CA GLU A 78 6.98 -0.08 -5.03
C GLU A 78 7.09 0.23 -3.54
N SER A 79 6.43 1.29 -3.06
CA SER A 79 6.41 1.64 -1.64
C SER A 79 5.80 0.52 -0.77
N LEU A 80 4.76 -0.14 -1.28
CA LEU A 80 4.16 -1.31 -0.64
C LEU A 80 5.17 -2.46 -0.50
N GLN A 81 5.89 -2.78 -1.57
CA GLN A 81 6.93 -3.82 -1.54
C GLN A 81 8.02 -3.47 -0.53
N GLU A 82 8.47 -2.22 -0.44
CA GLU A 82 9.46 -1.79 0.56
C GLU A 82 8.96 -2.01 2.01
N ILE A 83 7.68 -1.72 2.26
CA ILE A 83 7.06 -1.86 3.58
C ILE A 83 6.84 -3.33 3.94
N LEU A 84 6.46 -4.14 2.95
CA LEU A 84 6.11 -5.55 3.12
C LEU A 84 7.33 -6.47 3.08
N ASP A 85 8.42 -6.08 2.42
CA ASP A 85 9.64 -6.88 2.35
C ASP A 85 10.42 -6.79 3.68
N PRO A 86 10.49 -7.89 4.46
CA PRO A 86 11.24 -7.92 5.70
C PRO A 86 12.75 -7.73 5.51
N LYS A 87 13.29 -7.87 4.29
CA LYS A 87 14.72 -7.66 3.99
C LYS A 87 15.08 -6.20 3.71
N SER A 88 14.10 -5.34 3.43
CA SER A 88 14.27 -3.88 3.32
C SER A 88 14.28 -3.17 4.68
N SER A 89 14.06 -3.90 5.78
CA SER A 89 14.46 -3.42 7.10
C SER A 89 15.98 -3.23 7.12
N PRO A 90 16.51 -2.05 7.49
CA PRO A 90 17.95 -1.86 7.60
C PRO A 90 18.47 -2.94 8.54
N LYS A 91 19.39 -3.77 8.03
CA LYS A 91 20.18 -4.66 8.87
C LYS A 91 20.95 -3.78 9.84
N GLY A 92 20.45 -3.65 11.06
CA GLY A 92 21.25 -3.25 12.22
C GLY A 92 22.25 -4.32 12.58
#